data_AF-A0A1E8Q1N5-F1
#
_entry.id   AF-A0A1E8Q1N5-F1
#
_cell.length_a   1.000
_cell.length_b   1.000
_cell.length_c   1.000
_cell.angle_alpha   90.00
_cell.angle_beta   90.00
_cell.angle_gamma   90.00
#
_symmetry.space_group_name_H-M   'P 1'
#
loop_
_entity.id
_entity.type
_entity.pdbx_description
1 polymer ?
#
loop_
_entity_poly.entity_id
_entity_poly.type
_entity_poly.pdbx_seq_one_letter_code
_entity_poly.pdbx_strand_id
1 'polypeptide(L)'
;MTSGIGRTLWPARPATNSQICSASRRQTTPVTEWMGQAVNEVYRQWLDLPQDWTPEQRNRFLSEETARLDRMAAQLADDLAASSIQEWTTRHGQHPDYLTTVKLRQTALQNAREAIVRQELYDQIEEPPEQTVDFDPPLQQPLPPSQVPWNLRWNDARYRSEPGEQVEAMTEMIWPAPQFSVMFRIKAAYLISARIEDQLPVPDGPQHPLAVELAPLVYEDLRADGYPVE
;
A
#
# COMPACT_ATOMS: atom_id res chain seq x y z
N MET A 1 63.90 -55.53 28.55
CA MET A 1 63.09 -56.75 28.65
C MET A 1 61.95 -56.63 27.65
N THR A 2 61.93 -57.54 26.69
CA THR A 2 60.99 -57.62 25.57
C THR A 2 59.72 -58.36 25.98
N SER A 3 58.71 -58.31 25.09
CA SER A 3 57.45 -59.09 25.05
C SER A 3 56.24 -58.27 25.48
N GLY A 4 55.07 -58.35 24.85
CA GLY A 4 54.59 -59.29 23.83
C GLY A 4 53.32 -58.71 23.18
N ILE A 5 53.03 -59.10 21.94
CA ILE A 5 51.99 -60.08 21.57
C ILE A 5 50.59 -59.47 21.53
N GLY A 6 49.90 -59.68 20.40
CA GLY A 6 48.46 -59.91 20.42
C GLY A 6 47.63 -59.01 19.51
N ARG A 7 47.32 -59.50 18.32
CA ARG A 7 46.30 -58.96 17.42
C ARG A 7 44.89 -59.34 17.90
N THR A 8 43.98 -58.36 17.78
CA THR A 8 42.55 -58.41 17.42
C THR A 8 41.59 -59.37 18.12
N LEU A 9 40.61 -58.82 18.85
CA LEU A 9 39.18 -59.18 18.80
C LEU A 9 38.33 -57.98 19.32
N TRP A 10 37.57 -57.30 18.45
CA TRP A 10 36.41 -56.47 18.85
C TRP A 10 35.17 -57.37 19.07
N PRO A 11 34.04 -56.92 19.65
CA PRO A 11 33.79 -55.83 20.60
C PRO A 11 33.03 -56.31 21.86
N ALA A 12 33.18 -55.64 23.01
CA ALA A 12 32.27 -55.80 24.14
C ALA A 12 31.47 -54.51 24.36
N ARG A 13 30.17 -54.59 24.02
CA ARG A 13 29.01 -53.83 24.52
C ARG A 13 29.19 -52.33 24.86
N PRO A 14 28.61 -51.39 24.09
CA PRO A 14 28.45 -50.02 24.56
C PRO A 14 27.27 -49.96 25.52
N ALA A 15 27.54 -49.60 26.78
CA ALA A 15 26.51 -49.28 27.74
C ALA A 15 26.45 -47.75 27.92
N THR A 16 25.35 -47.20 27.41
CA THR A 16 24.48 -46.21 28.07
C THR A 16 24.65 -44.73 27.71
N ASN A 17 23.56 -44.21 27.14
CA ASN A 17 23.09 -42.82 27.09
C ASN A 17 23.70 -41.88 26.05
N SER A 18 23.47 -42.23 24.78
CA SER A 18 23.03 -41.24 23.79
C SER A 18 21.66 -40.69 24.18
N GLN A 19 21.66 -39.63 25.02
CA GLN A 19 20.53 -38.71 25.03
C GLN A 19 20.55 -37.96 23.70
N ILE A 20 19.84 -38.56 22.76
CA ILE A 20 19.27 -37.92 21.58
C ILE A 20 18.62 -36.63 22.07
N CYS A 21 19.22 -35.47 21.76
CA CYS A 21 18.54 -34.19 21.84
C CYS A 21 17.50 -34.16 20.70
N SER A 22 16.42 -34.92 20.88
CA SER A 22 15.16 -34.71 20.19
C SER A 22 14.54 -33.44 20.76
N ALA A 23 15.06 -32.29 20.33
CA ALA A 23 14.38 -31.01 20.52
C ALA A 23 13.34 -30.82 19.40
N SER A 24 12.47 -31.81 19.18
CA SER A 24 11.21 -31.58 18.50
C SER A 24 10.22 -30.97 19.49
N ARG A 25 10.54 -29.79 20.03
CA ARG A 25 9.47 -28.92 20.51
C ARG A 25 8.95 -28.18 19.30
N ARG A 26 7.91 -28.74 18.68
CA ARG A 26 6.94 -27.92 17.98
C ARG A 26 6.46 -26.90 19.01
N GLN A 27 7.04 -25.71 19.02
CA GLN A 27 6.33 -24.57 19.53
C GLN A 27 5.13 -24.48 18.61
N THR A 28 3.98 -24.99 19.06
CA THR A 28 2.71 -24.48 18.61
C THR A 28 2.73 -23.02 19.02
N THR A 29 3.30 -22.18 18.16
CA THR A 29 3.09 -20.74 18.23
C THR A 29 1.57 -20.61 18.30
N PRO A 30 1.01 -20.11 19.42
CA PRO A 30 -0.42 -19.91 19.48
C PRO A 30 -0.78 -19.08 18.25
N VAL A 31 -1.79 -19.54 17.52
CA VAL A 31 -2.33 -18.80 16.38
C VAL A 31 -2.46 -17.35 16.82
N THR A 32 -1.69 -16.49 16.16
CA THR A 32 -1.52 -15.13 16.62
C THR A 32 -2.83 -14.43 16.36
N GLU A 33 -3.39 -13.79 17.38
CA GLU A 33 -4.66 -13.06 17.28
C GLU A 33 -4.65 -12.10 16.09
N TRP A 34 -3.52 -11.45 15.84
CA TRP A 34 -3.30 -10.59 14.68
C TRP A 34 -3.47 -11.30 13.32
N MET A 35 -2.88 -12.49 13.14
CA MET A 35 -2.98 -13.25 11.88
C MET A 35 -4.43 -13.72 11.66
N GLY A 36 -5.11 -14.15 12.73
CA GLY A 36 -6.51 -14.56 12.66
C GLY A 36 -7.45 -13.40 12.31
N GLN A 37 -7.16 -12.19 12.81
CA GLN A 37 -7.87 -10.98 12.42
C GLN A 37 -7.70 -10.66 10.93
N ALA A 38 -6.45 -10.66 10.44
CA ALA A 38 -6.15 -10.38 9.03
C ALA A 38 -6.83 -11.38 8.08
N VAL A 39 -6.76 -12.68 8.36
CA VAL A 39 -7.42 -13.72 7.58
C VAL A 39 -8.94 -13.53 7.57
N ASN A 40 -9.55 -13.32 8.74
CA ASN A 40 -11.00 -13.14 8.85
C ASN A 40 -11.49 -11.88 8.14
N GLU A 41 -10.71 -10.80 8.15
CA GLU A 41 -11.03 -9.56 7.44
C GLU A 41 -11.02 -9.78 5.92
N VAL A 42 -9.94 -10.35 5.38
CA VAL A 42 -9.82 -10.58 3.93
C VAL A 42 -10.90 -11.54 3.41
N TYR A 43 -11.15 -12.64 4.11
CA TYR A 43 -12.21 -13.61 3.75
C TYR A 43 -13.64 -13.13 3.98
N ARG A 44 -13.84 -12.02 4.70
CA ARG A 44 -15.18 -11.42 4.83
C ARG A 44 -15.42 -10.34 3.79
N GLN A 45 -14.39 -9.60 3.43
CA GLN A 45 -14.51 -8.41 2.62
C GLN A 45 -14.22 -8.64 1.14
N TRP A 46 -13.33 -9.58 0.81
CA TRP A 46 -12.77 -9.71 -0.53
C TRP A 46 -12.88 -11.12 -1.12
N LEU A 47 -12.75 -12.17 -0.30
CA LEU A 47 -12.83 -13.56 -0.75
C LEU A 47 -14.14 -14.19 -0.30
N ASP A 48 -15.11 -14.34 -1.20
CA ASP A 48 -16.39 -14.96 -0.90
C ASP A 48 -16.21 -16.42 -0.43
N LEU A 49 -16.54 -16.69 0.83
CA LEU A 49 -16.66 -18.06 1.35
C LEU A 49 -17.96 -18.70 0.84
N PRO A 50 -17.99 -20.00 0.51
CA PRO A 50 -19.20 -20.67 0.07
C PRO A 50 -20.36 -20.47 1.06
N GLN A 51 -21.48 -19.94 0.56
CA GLN A 51 -22.65 -19.63 1.40
C GLN A 51 -23.27 -20.89 2.04
N ASP A 52 -23.08 -22.05 1.41
CA ASP A 52 -23.57 -23.35 1.86
C ASP A 52 -22.82 -23.90 3.08
N TRP A 53 -21.68 -23.30 3.46
CA TRP A 53 -20.92 -23.73 4.63
C TRP A 53 -21.59 -23.30 5.94
N THR A 54 -21.62 -24.22 6.91
CA THR A 54 -22.06 -23.89 8.27
C THR A 54 -21.06 -22.97 8.97
N PRO A 55 -21.47 -22.20 9.99
CA PRO A 55 -20.56 -21.35 10.77
C PRO A 55 -19.35 -22.12 11.32
N GLU A 56 -19.53 -23.37 11.73
CA GLU A 56 -18.46 -24.23 12.25
C GLU A 56 -17.45 -24.62 11.16
N GLN A 57 -17.93 -24.89 9.93
CA GLN A 57 -17.07 -25.20 8.80
C GLN A 57 -16.24 -23.99 8.39
N ARG A 58 -16.87 -22.80 8.33
CA ARG A 58 -16.16 -21.53 8.06
C ARG A 58 -15.09 -21.26 9.12
N ASN A 59 -15.42 -21.36 10.40
CA ASN A 59 -14.46 -21.13 11.49
C ASN A 59 -13.30 -22.15 11.47
N ARG A 60 -13.57 -23.41 11.13
CA ARG A 60 -12.53 -24.43 10.99
C ARG A 60 -11.57 -24.07 9.86
N PHE A 61 -12.11 -23.72 8.69
CA PHE A 61 -11.30 -23.31 7.54
C PHE A 61 -10.42 -22.10 7.86
N LEU A 62 -11.00 -21.02 8.43
CA LEU A 62 -10.25 -19.82 8.79
C LEU A 62 -9.16 -20.12 9.83
N SER A 63 -9.42 -20.99 10.79
CA SER A 63 -8.43 -21.42 11.79
C SER A 63 -7.28 -22.22 11.17
N GLU A 64 -7.59 -23.14 10.27
CA GLU A 64 -6.58 -23.93 9.54
C GLU A 64 -5.71 -23.04 8.65
N GLU A 65 -6.33 -22.09 7.95
CA GLU A 65 -5.62 -21.14 7.09
C GLU A 65 -4.74 -20.20 7.90
N THR A 66 -5.26 -19.68 9.03
CA THR A 66 -4.46 -18.85 9.95
C THR A 66 -3.24 -19.63 10.45
N ALA A 67 -3.41 -20.89 10.84
CA ALA A 67 -2.31 -21.75 11.29
C ALA A 67 -1.31 -22.11 10.16
N ARG A 68 -1.74 -22.11 8.90
CA ARG A 68 -0.85 -22.25 7.74
C ARG A 68 0.01 -21.00 7.59
N LEU A 69 -0.61 -19.82 7.54
CA LEU A 69 0.09 -18.55 7.37
C LEU A 69 1.04 -18.25 8.53
N ASP A 70 0.65 -18.53 9.77
CA ASP A 70 1.53 -18.33 10.92
C ASP A 70 2.79 -19.21 10.86
N ARG A 71 2.70 -20.44 10.33
CA ARG A 71 3.88 -21.30 10.12
C ARG A 71 4.81 -20.74 9.05
N MET A 72 4.24 -20.20 7.97
CA MET A 72 5.02 -19.54 6.91
C MET A 72 5.71 -18.28 7.44
N ALA A 73 4.99 -17.47 8.21
CA ALA A 73 5.53 -16.27 8.84
C ALA A 73 6.64 -16.61 9.86
N ALA A 74 6.47 -17.67 10.66
CA ALA A 74 7.52 -18.11 11.58
C ALA A 74 8.81 -18.54 10.84
N GLN A 75 8.69 -19.26 9.74
CA GLN A 75 9.85 -19.66 8.95
C GLN A 75 10.58 -18.45 8.35
N LEU A 76 9.83 -17.52 7.74
CA LEU A 76 10.40 -16.29 7.19
C LEU A 76 11.02 -15.41 8.30
N ALA A 77 10.41 -15.38 9.49
CA ALA A 77 10.92 -14.64 10.63
C ALA A 77 12.29 -15.16 11.08
N ASP A 78 12.52 -16.48 11.07
CA ASP A 78 13.82 -17.06 11.42
C ASP A 78 14.91 -16.60 10.44
N ASP A 79 14.62 -16.58 9.13
CA ASP A 79 15.55 -16.12 8.10
C ASP A 79 15.85 -14.61 8.22
N LEU A 80 14.81 -13.79 8.44
CA LEU A 80 14.94 -12.35 8.65
C LEU A 80 15.70 -12.02 9.95
N ALA A 81 15.45 -12.78 11.03
CA ALA A 81 16.14 -12.59 12.29
C ALA A 81 17.63 -12.94 12.16
N ALA A 82 17.97 -14.04 11.50
CA ALA A 82 19.35 -14.43 11.24
C ALA A 82 20.10 -13.33 10.46
N SER A 83 19.48 -12.83 9.40
CA SER A 83 20.02 -11.74 8.57
C SER A 83 20.22 -10.46 9.39
N SER A 84 19.23 -10.08 10.21
CA SER A 84 19.30 -8.87 11.05
C SER A 84 20.39 -8.95 12.12
N ILE A 85 20.60 -10.13 12.72
CA ILE A 85 21.66 -10.36 13.70
C ILE A 85 23.04 -10.30 13.04
N GLN A 86 23.18 -10.88 11.85
CA GLN A 86 24.43 -10.81 11.08
C GLN A 86 24.77 -9.37 10.70
N GLU A 87 23.78 -8.61 10.25
CA GLU A 87 23.96 -7.21 9.88
C GLU A 87 24.35 -6.36 11.10
N TRP A 88 23.66 -6.55 12.24
CA TRP A 88 24.03 -5.89 13.49
C TRP A 88 25.48 -6.17 13.87
N THR A 89 25.89 -7.44 13.81
CA THR A 89 27.23 -7.89 14.16
C THR A 89 28.28 -7.26 13.26
N THR A 90 27.99 -7.16 11.97
CA THR A 90 28.88 -6.53 10.99
C THR A 90 29.06 -5.03 11.28
N ARG A 91 27.98 -4.32 11.61
CA ARG A 91 28.02 -2.87 11.88
C ARG A 91 28.69 -2.53 13.22
N HIS A 92 28.51 -3.36 14.24
CA HIS A 92 28.97 -3.06 15.61
C HIS A 92 30.24 -3.82 16.01
N GLY A 93 30.70 -4.77 15.19
CA GLY A 93 31.87 -5.61 15.47
C GLY A 93 31.67 -6.64 16.60
N GLN A 94 30.45 -6.76 17.13
CA GLN A 94 30.11 -7.67 18.22
C GLN A 94 28.67 -8.20 18.07
N HIS A 95 28.42 -9.41 18.58
CA HIS A 95 27.09 -9.99 18.59
C HIS A 95 26.12 -9.14 19.42
N PRO A 96 24.84 -8.96 19.02
CA PRO A 96 23.86 -8.29 19.85
C PRO A 96 23.72 -8.96 21.22
N ASP A 97 23.48 -8.15 22.25
CA ASP A 97 23.14 -8.65 23.58
C ASP A 97 21.77 -9.34 23.57
N TYR A 98 21.39 -9.94 24.70
CA TYR A 98 20.14 -10.70 24.78
C TYR A 98 18.92 -9.84 24.43
N LEU A 99 18.80 -8.63 25.01
CA LEU A 99 17.65 -7.75 24.78
C LEU A 99 17.58 -7.29 23.33
N THR A 100 18.71 -6.99 22.70
CA THR A 100 18.78 -6.62 21.30
C THR A 100 18.42 -7.79 20.40
N THR A 101 18.90 -9.00 20.71
CA THR A 101 18.53 -10.22 19.97
C THR A 101 17.04 -10.48 20.02
N VAL A 102 16.41 -10.32 21.19
CA VAL A 102 14.95 -10.45 21.33
C VAL A 102 14.21 -9.42 20.48
N LYS A 103 14.63 -8.15 20.52
CA LYS A 103 14.03 -7.09 19.70
C LYS A 103 14.15 -7.39 18.21
N LEU A 104 15.34 -7.77 17.73
CA LEU A 104 15.57 -8.12 16.32
C LEU A 104 14.67 -9.28 15.87
N ARG A 105 14.51 -10.30 16.71
CA ARG A 105 13.60 -11.44 16.45
C ARG A 105 12.14 -11.03 16.44
N GLN A 106 11.71 -10.15 17.35
CA GLN A 106 10.34 -9.63 17.37
C GLN A 106 10.04 -8.79 16.13
N THR A 107 10.96 -7.91 15.73
CA THR A 107 10.85 -7.13 14.48
C THR A 107 10.81 -8.04 13.26
N ALA A 108 11.68 -9.04 13.19
CA ALA A 108 11.67 -10.02 12.11
C ALA A 108 10.35 -10.78 12.02
N LEU A 109 9.78 -11.17 13.17
CA LEU A 109 8.47 -11.84 13.22
C LEU A 109 7.32 -10.94 12.76
N GLN A 110 7.33 -9.67 13.14
CA GLN A 110 6.33 -8.72 12.66
C GLN A 110 6.43 -8.54 11.14
N ASN A 111 7.63 -8.26 10.63
CA ASN A 111 7.85 -8.06 9.20
C ASN A 111 7.48 -9.31 8.38
N ALA A 112 7.82 -10.50 8.89
CA ALA A 112 7.47 -11.75 8.23
C ALA A 112 5.96 -11.96 8.14
N ARG A 113 5.21 -11.67 9.20
CA ARG A 113 3.74 -11.76 9.19
C ARG A 113 3.12 -10.81 8.18
N GLU A 114 3.56 -9.56 8.15
CA GLU A 114 3.08 -8.55 7.20
C GLU A 114 3.38 -8.98 5.75
N ALA A 115 4.58 -9.48 5.48
CA ALA A 115 4.97 -9.96 4.16
C ALA A 115 4.12 -11.17 3.70
N ILE A 116 3.92 -12.16 4.57
CA ILE A 116 3.09 -13.34 4.26
C ILE A 116 1.63 -12.96 4.04
N VAL A 117 1.06 -12.08 4.87
CA VAL A 117 -0.32 -11.61 4.67
C VAL A 117 -0.46 -10.91 3.32
N ARG A 118 0.50 -10.03 2.97
CA ARG A 118 0.49 -9.37 1.67
C ARG A 118 0.54 -10.37 0.52
N GLN A 119 1.52 -11.27 0.55
CA GLN A 119 1.74 -12.22 -0.53
C GLN A 119 0.63 -13.27 -0.66
N GLU A 120 0.14 -13.80 0.46
CA GLU A 120 -0.80 -14.93 0.44
C GLU A 120 -2.24 -14.47 0.47
N LEU A 121 -2.58 -13.35 1.11
CA LEU A 121 -3.98 -12.89 1.19
C LEU A 121 -4.28 -11.79 0.18
N TYR A 122 -3.45 -10.75 0.11
CA TYR A 122 -3.74 -9.60 -0.75
C TYR A 122 -3.47 -9.88 -2.23
N ASP A 123 -2.44 -10.64 -2.59
CA ASP A 123 -2.21 -11.00 -4.00
C ASP A 123 -3.29 -11.96 -4.55
N GLN A 124 -4.08 -12.62 -3.69
CA GLN A 124 -5.23 -13.45 -4.07
C GLN A 124 -6.52 -12.65 -4.29
N ILE A 125 -6.55 -11.38 -3.89
CA ILE A 125 -7.66 -10.51 -4.24
C ILE A 125 -7.51 -10.26 -5.73
N GLU A 126 -8.27 -11.02 -6.54
CA GLU A 126 -8.50 -10.65 -7.92
C GLU A 126 -8.96 -9.19 -7.89
N GLU A 127 -8.16 -8.30 -8.50
CA GLU A 127 -8.65 -6.96 -8.78
C GLU A 127 -10.02 -7.18 -9.44
N PRO A 128 -11.11 -6.60 -8.90
CA PRO A 128 -12.40 -6.72 -9.54
C PRO A 128 -12.12 -6.40 -11.00
N PRO A 129 -12.49 -7.29 -11.95
CA PRO A 129 -12.19 -7.07 -13.36
C PRO A 129 -12.57 -5.64 -13.58
N GLU A 130 -11.61 -4.81 -14.02
CA GLU A 130 -11.83 -3.38 -14.15
C GLU A 130 -13.26 -3.28 -14.64
N GLN A 131 -14.14 -2.68 -13.83
CA GLN A 131 -15.35 -2.17 -14.39
C GLN A 131 -14.83 -1.06 -15.31
N THR A 132 -14.26 -1.41 -16.47
CA THR A 132 -15.00 -1.38 -17.73
C THR A 132 -16.48 -1.41 -17.41
N VAL A 133 -16.93 -0.28 -16.87
CA VAL A 133 -18.22 0.28 -17.22
C VAL A 133 -18.28 -0.01 -18.70
N ASP A 134 -19.28 -0.81 -19.09
CA ASP A 134 -19.66 -0.95 -20.49
C ASP A 134 -20.17 0.43 -20.90
N PHE A 135 -19.21 1.36 -21.04
CA PHE A 135 -19.37 2.66 -21.61
C PHE A 135 -19.11 2.40 -23.07
N ASP A 136 -20.10 1.77 -23.71
CA ASP A 136 -20.34 1.98 -25.12
C ASP A 136 -21.21 3.25 -25.24
N PRO A 137 -20.59 4.42 -25.30
CA PRO A 137 -20.59 5.19 -26.50
C PRO A 137 -19.35 4.80 -27.28
N PRO A 138 -19.40 4.89 -28.62
CA PRO A 138 -18.29 4.49 -29.45
C PRO A 138 -17.00 5.15 -28.95
N LEU A 139 -15.86 4.47 -29.10
CA LEU A 139 -14.52 5.04 -29.03
C LEU A 139 -14.42 6.23 -30.02
N GLN A 140 -15.06 7.35 -29.69
CA GLN A 140 -14.69 8.65 -30.17
C GLN A 140 -13.29 8.81 -29.63
N GLN A 141 -12.31 8.72 -30.53
CA GLN A 141 -10.95 9.18 -30.28
C GLN A 141 -11.07 10.43 -29.40
N PRO A 142 -10.40 10.49 -28.22
CA PRO A 142 -10.51 11.65 -27.36
C PRO A 142 -10.30 12.86 -28.26
N LEU A 143 -11.34 13.68 -28.38
CA LEU A 143 -11.29 14.88 -29.21
C LEU A 143 -10.01 15.61 -28.79
N PRO A 144 -9.13 15.99 -29.72
CA PRO A 144 -7.94 16.72 -29.34
C PRO A 144 -8.37 17.91 -28.47
N PRO A 145 -7.60 18.30 -27.43
CA PRO A 145 -8.03 19.36 -26.49
C PRO A 145 -8.57 20.62 -27.17
N SER A 146 -8.05 20.95 -28.37
CA SER A 146 -8.51 22.04 -29.25
C SER A 146 -9.95 21.93 -29.79
N GLN A 147 -10.58 20.76 -29.72
CA GLN A 147 -11.96 20.50 -30.17
C GLN A 147 -12.96 20.49 -29.00
N VAL A 148 -12.48 20.48 -27.76
CA VAL A 148 -13.31 20.61 -26.55
C VAL A 148 -13.46 22.10 -26.23
N PRO A 149 -14.68 22.65 -26.13
CA PRO A 149 -14.89 24.05 -25.76
C PRO A 149 -14.20 24.43 -24.44
N TRP A 150 -13.65 25.66 -24.34
CA TRP A 150 -12.93 26.11 -23.14
C TRP A 150 -13.67 25.82 -21.83
N ASN A 151 -14.99 26.01 -21.78
CA ASN A 151 -15.82 25.89 -20.58
C ASN A 151 -15.92 24.47 -20.01
N LEU A 152 -15.59 23.45 -20.81
CA LEU A 152 -15.47 22.05 -20.38
C LEU A 152 -14.02 21.64 -20.15
N ARG A 153 -13.07 22.29 -20.84
CA ARG A 153 -11.64 21.96 -20.83
C ARG A 153 -10.95 22.24 -19.50
N TRP A 154 -11.25 23.38 -18.87
CA TRP A 154 -10.53 23.83 -17.67
C TRP A 154 -10.82 23.01 -16.42
N ASN A 155 -12.00 22.35 -16.37
CA ASN A 155 -12.44 21.50 -15.26
C ASN A 155 -11.92 20.06 -15.40
N ASP A 156 -11.85 19.53 -16.63
CA ASP A 156 -11.42 18.15 -16.86
C ASP A 156 -9.89 18.02 -16.97
N ALA A 157 -9.29 17.27 -16.04
CA ALA A 157 -7.85 17.00 -16.01
C ALA A 157 -7.29 16.37 -17.28
N ARG A 158 -8.13 15.72 -18.11
CA ARG A 158 -7.71 15.10 -19.37
C ARG A 158 -7.47 16.12 -20.49
N TYR A 159 -8.05 17.30 -20.40
CA TYR A 159 -8.03 18.30 -21.47
C TYR A 159 -7.43 19.65 -21.05
N ARG A 160 -7.24 19.90 -19.75
CA ARG A 160 -6.66 21.15 -19.25
C ARG A 160 -5.18 21.30 -19.62
N SER A 161 -4.78 22.53 -19.91
CA SER A 161 -3.38 22.93 -20.04
C SER A 161 -2.87 23.55 -18.74
N GLU A 162 -1.61 23.28 -18.41
CA GLU A 162 -0.96 23.88 -17.24
C GLU A 162 -0.80 25.40 -17.43
N PRO A 163 -1.29 26.23 -16.48
CA PRO A 163 -1.11 27.67 -16.55
C PRO A 163 0.36 28.03 -16.37
N GLY A 164 0.89 28.89 -17.24
CA GLY A 164 2.23 29.44 -17.07
C GLY A 164 2.26 30.57 -16.03
N GLU A 165 3.46 30.95 -15.59
CA GLU A 165 3.69 31.99 -14.56
C GLU A 165 2.97 33.32 -14.87
N GLN A 166 2.86 33.69 -16.15
CA GLN A 166 2.15 34.90 -16.57
C GLN A 166 0.65 34.82 -16.29
N VAL A 167 0.03 33.66 -16.49
CA VAL A 167 -1.39 33.43 -16.22
C VAL A 167 -1.64 33.41 -14.73
N GLU A 168 -0.76 32.75 -13.96
CA GLU A 168 -0.86 32.73 -12.50
C GLU A 168 -0.80 34.16 -11.92
N ALA A 169 0.19 34.96 -12.33
CA ALA A 169 0.34 36.35 -11.88
C ALA A 169 -0.89 37.21 -12.27
N MET A 170 -1.45 36.98 -13.45
CA MET A 170 -2.67 37.64 -13.90
C MET A 170 -3.86 37.25 -13.02
N THR A 171 -4.02 35.96 -12.72
CA THR A 171 -5.08 35.45 -11.85
C THR A 171 -4.97 36.00 -10.43
N GLU A 172 -3.76 36.11 -9.88
CA GLU A 172 -3.54 36.76 -8.58
C GLU A 172 -3.90 38.25 -8.57
N MET A 173 -3.68 38.94 -9.71
CA MET A 173 -4.06 40.33 -9.88
C MET A 173 -5.59 40.50 -10.02
N ILE A 174 -6.27 39.60 -10.72
CA ILE A 174 -7.74 39.66 -10.94
C ILE A 174 -8.49 39.28 -9.66
N TRP A 175 -8.05 38.23 -8.97
CA TRP A 175 -8.68 37.70 -7.76
C TRP A 175 -7.69 37.67 -6.60
N PRO A 176 -7.40 38.82 -5.96
CA PRO A 176 -6.36 38.92 -4.95
C PRO A 176 -6.76 38.31 -3.61
N ALA A 177 -5.76 37.84 -2.86
CA ALA A 177 -5.90 37.50 -1.45
C ALA A 177 -6.20 38.76 -0.60
N PRO A 178 -6.90 38.65 0.55
CA PRO A 178 -7.48 37.43 1.12
C PRO A 178 -8.90 37.13 0.61
N GLN A 179 -9.40 37.88 -0.36
CA GLN A 179 -10.80 37.79 -0.83
C GLN A 179 -11.08 36.48 -1.58
N PHE A 180 -10.05 35.89 -2.16
CA PHE A 180 -10.13 34.61 -2.88
C PHE A 180 -9.09 33.64 -2.34
N SER A 181 -9.53 32.42 -2.04
CA SER A 181 -8.67 31.37 -1.50
C SER A 181 -7.56 30.98 -2.50
N VAL A 182 -6.49 30.35 -1.99
CA VAL A 182 -5.42 29.82 -2.84
C VAL A 182 -5.97 28.83 -3.87
N MET A 183 -6.87 27.94 -3.47
CA MET A 183 -7.45 26.94 -4.37
C MET A 183 -8.35 27.56 -5.43
N PHE A 184 -9.09 28.62 -5.08
CA PHE A 184 -9.83 29.41 -6.06
C PHE A 184 -8.89 29.99 -7.12
N ARG A 185 -7.77 30.60 -6.71
CA ARG A 185 -6.80 31.18 -7.65
C ARG A 185 -6.15 30.11 -8.54
N ILE A 186 -5.86 28.92 -8.02
CA ILE A 186 -5.36 27.80 -8.84
C ILE A 186 -6.36 27.41 -9.93
N LYS A 187 -7.63 27.16 -9.57
CA LYS A 187 -8.68 26.79 -10.54
C LYS A 187 -8.98 27.92 -11.53
N ALA A 188 -8.98 29.16 -11.05
CA ALA A 188 -9.15 30.33 -11.90
C ALA A 188 -8.02 30.46 -12.94
N ALA A 189 -6.78 30.07 -12.61
CA ALA A 189 -5.66 30.09 -13.57
C ALA A 189 -5.86 29.08 -14.72
N TYR A 190 -6.40 27.89 -14.43
CA TYR A 190 -6.80 26.92 -15.48
C TYR A 190 -7.92 27.47 -16.36
N LEU A 191 -8.91 28.14 -15.75
CA LEU A 191 -10.01 28.77 -16.49
C LEU A 191 -9.49 29.88 -17.42
N ILE A 192 -8.59 30.74 -16.95
CA ILE A 192 -7.98 31.79 -17.76
C ILE A 192 -7.13 31.19 -18.89
N SER A 193 -6.35 30.14 -18.62
CA SER A 193 -5.57 29.45 -19.67
C SER A 193 -6.47 28.91 -20.78
N ALA A 194 -7.56 28.21 -20.44
CA ALA A 194 -8.49 27.69 -21.44
C ALA A 194 -9.15 28.80 -22.29
N ARG A 195 -9.41 29.98 -21.71
CA ARG A 195 -9.94 31.14 -22.45
C ARG A 195 -8.91 31.76 -23.39
N ILE A 196 -7.65 31.86 -22.95
CA ILE A 196 -6.55 32.38 -23.79
C ILE A 196 -6.35 31.49 -25.02
N GLU A 197 -6.40 30.17 -24.84
CA GLU A 197 -6.28 29.19 -25.94
C GLU A 197 -7.37 29.36 -27.00
N ASP A 198 -8.61 29.64 -26.56
CA ASP A 198 -9.76 29.89 -27.43
C ASP A 198 -9.83 31.37 -27.92
N GLN A 199 -8.80 32.18 -27.66
CA GLN A 199 -8.72 33.61 -28.01
C GLN A 199 -9.89 34.44 -27.49
N LEU A 200 -10.44 34.06 -26.34
CA LEU A 200 -11.54 34.75 -25.69
C LEU A 200 -11.04 35.92 -24.85
N PRO A 201 -11.88 36.94 -24.62
CA PRO A 201 -11.52 38.03 -23.73
C PRO A 201 -11.28 37.50 -22.31
N VAL A 202 -10.18 37.93 -21.72
CA VAL A 202 -9.80 37.67 -20.34
C VAL A 202 -9.99 38.95 -19.51
N PRO A 203 -10.34 38.84 -18.21
CA PRO A 203 -10.44 40.01 -17.37
C PRO A 203 -9.07 40.64 -17.11
N ASP A 204 -8.97 41.95 -17.30
CA ASP A 204 -7.72 42.70 -17.10
C ASP A 204 -7.51 43.17 -15.64
N GLY A 205 -8.43 42.82 -14.72
CA GLY A 205 -8.32 43.14 -13.30
C GLY A 205 -9.59 42.90 -12.49
N PRO A 206 -9.57 43.20 -11.17
CA PRO A 206 -10.66 42.86 -10.24
C PRO A 206 -12.00 43.55 -10.53
N GLN A 207 -11.96 44.74 -11.13
CA GLN A 207 -13.16 45.51 -11.45
C GLN A 207 -13.73 45.16 -12.83
N HIS A 208 -13.08 44.25 -13.57
CA HIS A 208 -13.52 43.85 -14.89
C HIS A 208 -14.82 43.02 -14.77
N PRO A 209 -15.89 43.31 -15.54
CA PRO A 209 -17.17 42.60 -15.43
C PRO A 209 -17.02 41.08 -15.61
N LEU A 210 -16.15 40.65 -16.53
CA LEU A 210 -15.84 39.23 -16.71
C LEU A 210 -15.25 38.55 -15.46
N ALA A 211 -14.53 39.26 -14.58
CA ALA A 211 -14.02 38.66 -13.34
C ALA A 211 -15.17 38.24 -12.40
N VAL A 212 -16.25 39.02 -12.38
CA VAL A 212 -17.46 38.74 -11.60
C VAL A 212 -18.26 37.60 -12.24
N GLU A 213 -18.33 37.55 -13.58
CA GLU A 213 -19.05 36.50 -14.29
C GLU A 213 -18.37 35.13 -14.22
N LEU A 214 -17.04 35.09 -14.17
CA LEU A 214 -16.26 33.84 -14.16
C LEU A 214 -16.08 33.24 -12.76
N ALA A 215 -16.14 34.07 -11.71
CA ALA A 215 -15.99 33.59 -10.34
C ALA A 215 -17.00 32.50 -9.91
N PRO A 216 -18.31 32.61 -10.24
CA PRO A 216 -19.28 31.56 -9.94
C PRO A 216 -18.90 30.19 -10.51
N LEU A 217 -18.32 30.14 -11.72
CA LEU A 217 -17.90 28.88 -12.35
C LEU A 217 -16.81 28.20 -11.53
N VAL A 218 -15.83 28.97 -11.04
CA VAL A 218 -14.75 28.46 -10.19
C VAL A 218 -15.29 27.99 -8.84
N TYR A 219 -16.26 28.69 -8.26
CA TYR A 219 -16.90 28.26 -7.01
C TYR A 219 -17.75 27.00 -7.16
N GLU A 220 -18.45 26.82 -8.28
CA GLU A 220 -19.19 25.60 -8.58
C GLU A 220 -18.25 24.40 -8.68
N ASP A 221 -17.12 24.59 -9.34
CA ASP A 221 -16.09 23.56 -9.49
C ASP A 221 -15.40 23.21 -8.15
N LEU A 222 -15.05 24.21 -7.35
CA LEU A 222 -14.55 24.00 -5.98
C LEU A 222 -15.54 23.18 -5.13
N ARG A 223 -16.84 23.47 -5.27
CA ARG A 223 -17.89 22.75 -4.55
C ARG A 223 -18.03 21.30 -5.02
N ALA A 224 -17.91 21.06 -6.34
CA ALA A 224 -17.91 19.72 -6.91
C ALA A 224 -16.75 18.86 -6.35
N ASP A 225 -15.59 19.49 -6.15
CA ASP A 225 -14.39 18.86 -5.57
C ASP A 225 -14.40 18.77 -4.02
N GLY A 226 -15.45 19.27 -3.36
CA GLY A 226 -15.59 19.22 -1.91
C GLY A 226 -14.75 20.26 -1.14
N TYR A 227 -14.24 21.29 -1.81
CA TYR A 227 -13.54 22.40 -1.15
C TYR A 227 -14.51 23.42 -0.55
N PRO A 228 -14.14 24.07 0.57
CA PRO A 228 -14.93 25.16 1.13
C PRO A 228 -14.94 26.37 0.18
N VAL A 229 -16.13 26.92 -0.08
CA VAL A 229 -16.32 28.17 -0.83
C VAL A 229 -16.24 29.35 0.15
N GLU A 230 -15.02 29.70 0.54
CA GLU A 230 -14.73 30.93 1.32
C GLU A 230 -14.33 32.09 0.41
#